data_AF-A0A939RF04-F1
#
_entry.id   AF-A0A939RF04-F1
#
_cell.length_a   1.000
_cell.length_b   1.000
_cell.length_c   1.000
_cell.angle_alpha   90.00
_cell.angle_beta   90.00
_cell.angle_gamma   90.00
#
_symmetry.space_group_name_H-M   'P 1'
#
loop_
_entity.id
_entity.type
_entity.pdbx_description
1 polymer ?
#
loop_
_entity_poly.entity_id
_entity_poly.type
_entity_poly.pdbx_seq_one_letter_code
_entity_poly.pdbx_strand_id
1 'polypeptide(L)'
;FRNVVAGIENAVEAGLNVSINTPLCTLNRDYVKTLEFLHGKGIKYVTCSGLITTGNAAKQASENLQLTNAEVRDILREAVSFCYANDMEISFTSPGWVDDQFCKELGISTPNCGACLSNMAITPGGDVVPCQSWLSDKPLGNILKDEWESIWDGEVCKERRKFSSLMRCECPLRIRRVSQKINC
;
A
#
# COMPACT_ATOMS: atom_id res chain seq x y z
N PHE A 1 -1.78 15.33 14.62
CA PHE A 1 -3.00 14.49 14.51
C PHE A 1 -4.32 15.23 14.66
N ARG A 2 -4.44 16.35 15.41
CA ARG A 2 -5.73 17.07 15.60
C ARG A 2 -6.56 17.28 14.33
N ASN A 3 -5.96 17.80 13.26
CA ASN A 3 -6.69 18.05 12.00
C ASN A 3 -7.20 16.76 11.33
N VAL A 4 -6.47 15.65 11.44
CA VAL A 4 -6.87 14.35 10.89
C VAL A 4 -8.07 13.81 11.67
N VAL A 5 -8.03 13.89 13.00
CA VAL A 5 -9.13 13.44 13.86
C VAL A 5 -10.41 14.25 13.59
N ALA A 6 -10.29 15.59 13.50
CA ALA A 6 -11.42 16.43 13.15
C ALA A 6 -11.99 16.10 11.76
N GLY A 7 -11.12 15.78 10.79
CA GLY A 7 -11.55 15.34 9.46
C GLY A 7 -12.33 14.01 9.49
N ILE A 8 -11.90 13.06 10.33
CA ILE A 8 -12.63 11.81 10.54
C ILE A 8 -14.00 12.07 11.15
N GLU A 9 -14.05 12.84 12.24
CA GLU A 9 -15.29 13.15 12.95
C GLU A 9 -16.30 13.84 12.04
N ASN A 10 -15.86 14.87 11.30
CA ASN A 10 -16.72 15.58 10.36
C ASN A 10 -17.27 14.68 9.24
N ALA A 11 -16.44 13.78 8.70
CA ALA A 11 -16.86 12.88 7.63
C ALA A 11 -17.86 11.83 8.14
N VAL A 12 -17.63 11.27 9.33
CA VAL A 12 -18.53 10.32 9.98
C VAL A 12 -19.85 11.00 10.34
N GLU A 13 -19.82 12.21 10.92
CA GLU A 13 -21.02 12.99 11.25
C GLU A 13 -21.85 13.33 10.00
N ALA A 14 -21.18 13.58 8.86
CA ALA A 14 -21.82 13.78 7.57
C ALA A 14 -22.39 12.49 6.93
N GLY A 15 -22.25 11.33 7.59
CA GLY A 15 -22.73 10.04 7.10
C GLY A 15 -21.90 9.45 5.96
N LEU A 16 -20.64 9.89 5.78
CA LEU A 16 -19.74 9.34 4.78
C LEU A 16 -19.12 8.03 5.26
N ASN A 17 -18.95 7.09 4.34
CA ASN A 17 -18.14 5.91 4.59
C ASN A 17 -16.66 6.30 4.58
N VAL A 18 -16.01 6.18 5.74
CA VAL A 18 -14.60 6.54 5.90
C VAL A 18 -13.76 5.27 6.04
N SER A 19 -12.70 5.20 5.23
CA SER A 19 -11.64 4.19 5.36
C SER A 19 -10.32 4.86 5.74
N ILE A 20 -9.59 4.25 6.66
CA ILE A 20 -8.30 4.78 7.14
C ILE A 20 -7.16 3.91 6.63
N ASN A 21 -6.22 4.51 5.90
CA ASN A 21 -5.00 3.84 5.45
C ASN A 21 -3.82 4.14 6.38
N THR A 22 -3.18 3.09 6.92
CA THR A 22 -2.06 3.21 7.87
C THR A 22 -0.82 2.45 7.39
N PRO A 23 0.30 3.15 7.12
CA PRO A 23 1.60 2.49 6.99
C PRO A 23 2.05 1.93 8.35
N LEU A 24 2.35 0.63 8.39
CA LEU A 24 2.91 -0.01 9.58
C LEU A 24 4.39 0.30 9.68
N CYS A 25 4.82 0.77 10.85
CA CYS A 25 6.17 1.20 11.14
C CYS A 25 6.51 0.99 12.62
N THR A 26 7.75 1.26 13.02
CA THR A 26 8.18 1.03 14.41
C THR A 26 7.45 1.89 15.45
N LEU A 27 6.83 3.01 15.04
CA LEU A 27 6.10 3.92 15.94
C LEU A 27 4.68 3.44 16.28
N ASN A 28 4.09 2.59 15.46
CA ASN A 28 2.73 2.06 15.63
C ASN A 28 2.72 0.52 15.70
N ARG A 29 3.78 -0.07 16.27
CA ARG A 29 3.92 -1.52 16.50
C ARG A 29 2.71 -2.10 17.22
N ASP A 30 2.21 -1.39 18.21
CA ASP A 30 0.93 -1.69 18.84
C ASP A 30 -0.20 -1.11 17.99
N TYR A 31 -0.48 -1.80 16.87
CA TYR A 31 -1.48 -1.33 15.91
C TYR A 31 -2.90 -1.52 16.45
N VAL A 32 -3.12 -2.48 17.36
CA VAL A 32 -4.42 -2.69 18.04
C VAL A 32 -4.88 -1.42 18.74
N LYS A 33 -4.00 -0.70 19.46
CA LYS A 33 -4.36 0.61 20.04
C LYS A 33 -4.83 1.64 19.01
N THR A 34 -4.26 1.60 17.80
CA THR A 34 -4.71 2.47 16.71
C THR A 34 -6.11 2.05 16.27
N LEU A 35 -6.37 0.75 16.14
CA LEU A 35 -7.67 0.21 15.77
C LEU A 35 -8.74 0.50 16.83
N GLU A 36 -8.44 0.33 18.11
CA GLU A 36 -9.33 0.70 19.22
C GLU A 36 -9.74 2.18 19.15
N PHE A 37 -8.78 3.06 18.92
CA PHE A 37 -9.04 4.48 18.76
C PHE A 37 -9.95 4.77 17.54
N LEU A 38 -9.67 4.14 16.40
CA LEU A 38 -10.46 4.32 15.18
C LEU A 38 -11.88 3.74 15.31
N HIS A 39 -12.02 2.57 15.92
CA HIS A 39 -13.29 1.94 16.23
C HIS A 39 -14.14 2.85 17.12
N GLY A 40 -13.54 3.43 18.17
CA GLY A 40 -14.19 4.42 19.04
C GLY A 40 -14.63 5.71 18.32
N LYS A 41 -14.16 5.95 17.09
CA LYS A 41 -14.58 7.05 16.21
C LYS A 41 -15.61 6.62 15.15
N GLY A 42 -16.10 5.40 15.20
CA GLY A 42 -17.09 4.87 14.25
C GLY A 42 -16.51 4.39 12.92
N ILE A 43 -15.19 4.23 12.82
CA ILE A 43 -14.55 3.67 11.63
C ILE A 43 -14.80 2.17 11.57
N LYS A 44 -15.26 1.70 10.40
CA LYS A 44 -15.47 0.27 10.12
C LYS A 44 -14.47 -0.32 9.15
N TYR A 45 -13.87 0.50 8.29
CA TYR A 45 -12.96 0.06 7.24
C TYR A 45 -11.56 0.57 7.51
N VAL A 46 -10.60 -0.34 7.58
CA VAL A 46 -9.18 0.01 7.73
C VAL A 46 -8.36 -0.68 6.66
N THR A 47 -7.33 0.00 6.20
CA THR A 47 -6.32 -0.56 5.33
C THR A 47 -4.97 -0.32 5.98
N CYS A 48 -4.11 -1.33 5.95
CA CYS A 48 -2.74 -1.17 6.35
C CYS A 48 -1.78 -1.62 5.25
N SER A 49 -0.56 -1.12 5.32
CA SER A 49 0.46 -1.36 4.30
C SER A 49 1.83 -1.42 4.98
N GLY A 50 2.72 -2.29 4.52
CA GLY A 50 4.12 -2.20 4.91
C GLY A 50 4.74 -0.90 4.40
N LEU A 51 5.58 -0.26 5.20
CA LEU A 51 6.23 1.01 4.85
C LEU A 51 7.11 0.86 3.60
N ILE A 52 6.71 1.49 2.51
CA ILE A 52 7.51 1.57 1.28
C ILE A 52 8.37 2.83 1.36
N THR A 53 9.69 2.68 1.31
CA THR A 53 10.66 3.80 1.42
C THR A 53 10.78 4.62 0.12
N THR A 54 9.68 4.98 -0.53
CA THR A 54 9.64 5.76 -1.78
C THR A 54 9.29 7.23 -1.55
N GLY A 55 9.69 8.12 -2.47
CA GLY A 55 9.43 9.56 -2.35
C GLY A 55 10.05 10.16 -1.07
N ASN A 56 9.27 10.92 -0.30
CA ASN A 56 9.72 11.52 0.96
C ASN A 56 10.14 10.50 2.03
N ALA A 57 9.72 9.23 1.90
CA ALA A 57 10.11 8.13 2.79
C ALA A 57 11.44 7.44 2.41
N ALA A 58 12.18 7.97 1.44
CA ALA A 58 13.51 7.47 1.06
C ALA A 58 14.66 7.97 1.95
N LYS A 59 14.37 8.76 3.00
CA LYS A 59 15.38 9.29 3.92
C LYS A 59 15.77 8.23 4.96
N GLN A 60 17.01 8.26 5.45
CA GLN A 60 17.53 7.34 6.48
C GLN A 60 16.61 7.22 7.71
N ALA A 61 16.01 8.35 8.12
CA ALA A 61 15.06 8.38 9.24
C ALA A 61 13.81 7.51 9.00
N SER A 62 13.35 7.38 7.76
CA SER A 62 12.22 6.51 7.40
C SER A 62 12.62 5.05 7.25
N GLU A 63 13.86 4.76 6.88
CA GLU A 63 14.36 3.39 6.84
C GLU A 63 14.40 2.76 8.23
N ASN A 64 14.80 3.53 9.24
CA ASN A 64 14.82 3.08 10.64
C ASN A 64 13.42 2.82 11.22
N LEU A 65 12.37 3.25 10.52
CA LEU A 65 10.98 2.99 10.89
C LEU A 65 10.42 1.74 10.20
N GLN A 66 11.18 1.09 9.31
CA GLN A 66 10.73 -0.09 8.60
C GLN A 66 10.70 -1.30 9.55
N LEU A 67 9.57 -2.00 9.56
CA LEU A 67 9.42 -3.28 10.25
C LEU A 67 10.03 -4.41 9.42
N THR A 68 10.40 -5.49 10.08
CA THR A 68 10.72 -6.77 9.45
C THR A 68 9.45 -7.48 8.98
N ASN A 69 9.59 -8.45 8.08
CA ASN A 69 8.44 -9.26 7.64
C ASN A 69 7.82 -10.06 8.80
N ALA A 70 8.60 -10.50 9.79
CA ALA A 70 8.10 -11.20 10.96
C ALA A 70 7.24 -10.27 11.84
N GLU A 71 7.73 -9.07 12.14
CA GLU A 71 6.97 -8.09 12.91
C GLU A 71 5.67 -7.68 12.20
N VAL A 72 5.68 -7.54 10.88
CA VAL A 72 4.43 -7.28 10.13
C VAL A 72 3.44 -8.44 10.25
N ARG A 73 3.89 -9.69 10.22
CA ARG A 73 3.00 -10.85 10.43
C ARG A 73 2.37 -10.82 11.82
N ASP A 74 3.16 -10.57 12.85
CA ASP A 74 2.65 -10.55 14.23
C ASP A 74 1.61 -9.44 14.42
N ILE A 75 1.89 -8.24 13.92
CA ILE A 75 0.95 -7.12 13.93
C ILE A 75 -0.34 -7.47 13.17
N LEU A 76 -0.23 -8.10 11.99
CA LEU A 76 -1.41 -8.47 11.20
C LEU A 76 -2.29 -9.52 11.89
N ARG A 77 -1.71 -10.50 12.58
CA ARG A 77 -2.50 -11.49 13.34
C ARG A 77 -3.36 -10.82 14.39
N GLU A 78 -2.77 -9.92 15.18
CA GLU A 78 -3.47 -9.20 16.24
C GLU A 78 -4.52 -8.23 15.66
N ALA A 79 -4.14 -7.49 14.62
CA ALA A 79 -5.01 -6.52 13.97
C ALA A 79 -6.25 -7.15 13.33
N VAL A 80 -6.08 -8.27 12.61
CA VAL A 80 -7.19 -9.01 11.98
C VAL A 80 -8.12 -9.60 13.04
N SER A 81 -7.55 -10.22 14.08
CA SER A 81 -8.33 -10.75 15.20
C SER A 81 -9.18 -9.66 15.86
N PHE A 82 -8.59 -8.49 16.16
CA PHE A 82 -9.31 -7.35 16.71
C PHE A 82 -10.42 -6.86 15.77
N CYS A 83 -10.13 -6.71 14.47
CA CYS A 83 -11.11 -6.19 13.51
C CYS A 83 -12.33 -7.11 13.42
N TYR A 84 -12.13 -8.42 13.26
CA TYR A 84 -13.25 -9.37 13.19
C TYR A 84 -14.05 -9.46 14.48
N ALA A 85 -13.40 -9.31 15.64
CA ALA A 85 -14.10 -9.31 16.93
C ALA A 85 -14.96 -8.04 17.17
N ASN A 86 -14.73 -6.96 16.40
CA ASN A 86 -15.38 -5.67 16.55
C ASN A 86 -16.15 -5.23 15.28
N ASP A 87 -16.53 -6.17 14.42
CA ASP A 87 -17.28 -5.90 13.18
C ASP A 87 -16.61 -4.87 12.26
N MET A 88 -15.27 -4.85 12.24
CA MET A 88 -14.45 -4.05 11.33
C MET A 88 -13.90 -4.91 10.20
N GLU A 89 -13.70 -4.29 9.03
CA GLU A 89 -13.04 -4.87 7.88
C GLU A 89 -11.62 -4.32 7.74
N ILE A 90 -10.67 -5.22 7.49
CA ILE A 90 -9.25 -4.89 7.33
C ILE A 90 -8.69 -5.45 6.01
N SER A 91 -7.91 -4.64 5.31
CA SER A 91 -7.13 -5.05 4.15
C SER A 91 -5.64 -4.75 4.34
N PHE A 92 -4.79 -5.65 3.84
CA PHE A 92 -3.34 -5.43 3.75
C PHE A 92 -2.91 -5.34 2.28
N THR A 93 -2.29 -4.22 1.89
CA THR A 93 -2.15 -3.86 0.45
C THR A 93 -0.75 -3.92 -0.11
N SER A 94 0.27 -4.24 0.70
CA SER A 94 1.67 -4.23 0.24
C SER A 94 2.17 -5.62 -0.17
N PRO A 95 2.39 -5.90 -1.46
CA PRO A 95 3.02 -7.16 -1.88
C PRO A 95 4.47 -7.26 -1.40
N GLY A 96 4.94 -8.50 -1.19
CA GLY A 96 6.31 -8.86 -0.82
C GLY A 96 6.61 -8.84 0.68
N TRP A 97 5.60 -8.60 1.52
CA TRP A 97 5.73 -8.56 2.98
C TRP A 97 5.26 -9.85 3.67
N VAL A 98 4.16 -10.40 3.17
CA VAL A 98 3.55 -11.65 3.65
C VAL A 98 3.22 -12.53 2.45
N ASP A 99 3.15 -13.84 2.68
CA ASP A 99 2.83 -14.81 1.64
C ASP A 99 1.31 -15.07 1.57
N ASP A 100 0.89 -15.71 0.47
CA ASP A 100 -0.51 -16.04 0.19
C ASP A 100 -1.13 -16.98 1.24
N GLN A 101 -0.35 -17.93 1.74
CA GLN A 101 -0.81 -18.89 2.76
C GLN A 101 -1.18 -18.17 4.05
N PHE A 102 -0.34 -17.24 4.50
CA PHE A 102 -0.60 -16.41 5.67
C PHE A 102 -1.83 -15.51 5.50
N CYS A 103 -2.03 -14.91 4.33
CA CYS A 103 -3.23 -14.10 4.06
C CYS A 103 -4.51 -14.95 4.14
N LYS A 104 -4.48 -16.17 3.57
CA LYS A 104 -5.60 -17.12 3.65
C LYS A 104 -5.92 -17.54 5.07
N GLU A 105 -4.90 -17.81 5.89
CA GLU A 105 -5.07 -18.13 7.32
C GLU A 105 -5.76 -17.00 8.09
N LEU A 106 -5.49 -15.75 7.72
CA LEU A 106 -6.15 -14.57 8.30
C LEU A 106 -7.49 -14.22 7.65
N GLY A 107 -7.89 -14.89 6.57
CA GLY A 107 -9.10 -14.58 5.82
C GLY A 107 -9.06 -13.21 5.10
N ILE A 108 -7.87 -12.66 4.85
CA ILE A 108 -7.70 -11.38 4.12
C ILE A 108 -7.24 -11.63 2.68
N SER A 109 -7.48 -10.66 1.81
CA SER A 109 -7.03 -10.73 0.41
C SER A 109 -5.50 -10.62 0.29
N THR A 110 -4.90 -11.48 -0.54
CA THR A 110 -3.47 -11.46 -0.80
C THR A 110 -3.07 -10.27 -1.67
N PRO A 111 -2.16 -9.38 -1.20
CA PRO A 111 -1.74 -8.23 -1.99
C PRO A 111 -0.86 -8.65 -3.16
N ASN A 112 -1.24 -8.23 -4.36
CA ASN A 112 -0.52 -8.49 -5.61
C ASN A 112 -0.19 -7.18 -6.32
N CYS A 113 0.90 -7.19 -7.10
CA CYS A 113 1.30 -6.02 -7.88
C CYS A 113 0.31 -5.77 -9.03
N GLY A 114 -0.44 -4.68 -8.98
CA GLY A 114 -1.36 -4.27 -10.05
C GLY A 114 -0.76 -3.36 -11.13
N ALA A 115 0.53 -3.02 -11.05
CA ALA A 115 1.15 -2.03 -11.93
C ALA A 115 1.07 -2.42 -13.42
N CYS A 116 0.57 -1.51 -14.26
CA CYS A 116 0.33 -1.74 -15.69
C CYS A 116 -0.63 -2.93 -16.00
N LEU A 117 -1.37 -3.43 -15.00
CA LEU A 117 -2.33 -4.52 -15.13
C LEU A 117 -3.73 -4.08 -14.69
N SER A 118 -3.91 -3.81 -13.40
CA SER A 118 -5.18 -3.35 -12.83
C SER A 118 -5.16 -1.88 -12.44
N ASN A 119 -3.97 -1.28 -12.33
CA ASN A 119 -3.82 0.14 -12.07
C ASN A 119 -2.59 0.75 -12.76
N MET A 120 -2.69 2.07 -12.96
CA MET A 120 -1.64 3.01 -13.34
C MET A 120 -1.94 4.34 -12.63
N ALA A 121 -0.97 5.25 -12.56
CA ALA A 121 -1.20 6.58 -11.98
C ALA A 121 -0.82 7.67 -12.97
N ILE A 122 -1.52 8.81 -12.88
CA ILE A 122 -1.27 10.01 -13.69
C ILE A 122 -0.83 11.10 -12.71
N THR A 123 0.33 11.69 -12.95
CA THR A 123 0.82 12.83 -12.13
C THR A 123 0.09 14.12 -12.52
N PRO A 124 0.15 15.19 -11.70
CA PRO A 124 -0.48 16.48 -12.05
C PRO A 124 -0.03 17.07 -13.40
N GLY A 125 1.16 16.71 -13.88
CA GLY A 125 1.68 17.14 -15.19
C GLY A 125 1.17 16.30 -16.38
N GLY A 126 0.32 15.31 -16.14
CA GLY A 126 -0.17 14.37 -17.15
C GLY A 126 0.72 13.16 -17.37
N ASP A 127 1.87 13.05 -16.69
CA ASP A 127 2.77 11.92 -16.87
C ASP A 127 2.13 10.64 -16.33
N VAL A 128 2.12 9.60 -17.15
CA VAL A 128 1.59 8.28 -16.80
C VAL A 128 2.72 7.42 -16.24
N VAL A 129 2.51 6.86 -15.06
CA VAL A 129 3.46 5.98 -14.37
C VAL A 129 2.83 4.62 -14.04
N PRO A 130 3.66 3.58 -13.85
CA PRO A 130 3.19 2.20 -13.65
C PRO A 130 2.23 2.00 -12.48
N CYS A 131 2.45 2.70 -11.37
CA CYS A 131 1.53 2.82 -10.24
C CYS A 131 1.95 4.02 -9.36
N GLN A 132 1.15 4.35 -8.33
CA GLN A 132 1.38 5.50 -7.44
C GLN A 132 2.73 5.49 -6.69
N SER A 133 3.45 4.37 -6.63
CA SER A 133 4.76 4.29 -5.98
C SER A 133 5.93 4.64 -6.93
N TRP A 134 5.68 4.82 -8.23
CA TRP A 134 6.70 5.06 -9.26
C TRP A 134 6.80 6.52 -9.70
N LEU A 135 6.37 7.47 -8.86
CA LEU A 135 6.30 8.90 -9.20
C LEU A 135 7.66 9.55 -9.52
N SER A 136 8.78 8.91 -9.18
CA SER A 136 10.13 9.43 -9.43
C SER A 136 10.86 8.74 -10.59
N ASP A 137 10.26 7.71 -11.18
CA ASP A 137 10.85 7.00 -12.32
C ASP A 137 10.46 7.67 -13.64
N LYS A 138 11.13 7.27 -14.74
CA LYS A 138 10.82 7.78 -16.07
C LYS A 138 9.33 7.50 -16.42
N PRO A 139 8.56 8.51 -16.85
CA PRO A 139 7.19 8.32 -17.32
C PRO A 139 7.10 7.30 -18.47
N LEU A 140 5.96 6.62 -18.52
CA LEU A 140 5.61 5.70 -19.61
C LEU A 140 5.07 6.45 -20.84
N GLY A 141 4.59 7.68 -20.62
CA GLY A 141 4.04 8.61 -21.59
C GLY A 141 3.36 9.77 -20.86
N ASN A 142 2.68 10.63 -21.59
CA ASN A 142 1.90 11.73 -21.02
C ASN A 142 0.49 11.74 -21.62
N ILE A 143 -0.53 11.63 -20.77
CA ILE A 143 -1.94 11.49 -21.18
C ILE A 143 -2.48 12.71 -21.93
N LEU A 144 -1.78 13.85 -21.86
CA LEU A 144 -2.17 15.09 -22.55
C LEU A 144 -1.52 15.21 -23.93
N LYS A 145 -0.53 14.37 -24.26
CA LYS A 145 0.30 14.49 -25.47
C LYS A 145 0.33 13.23 -26.31
N ASP A 146 0.19 12.06 -25.68
CA ASP A 146 0.31 10.77 -26.31
C ASP A 146 -1.04 10.04 -26.30
N GLU A 147 -1.35 9.30 -27.36
CA GLU A 147 -2.55 8.45 -27.41
C GLU A 147 -2.45 7.35 -26.34
N TRP A 148 -3.56 7.06 -25.66
CA TRP A 148 -3.58 6.11 -24.54
C TRP A 148 -3.07 4.72 -24.94
N GLU A 149 -3.45 4.24 -26.12
CA GLU A 149 -3.04 2.94 -26.66
C GLU A 149 -1.52 2.86 -26.80
N SER A 150 -0.85 3.95 -27.17
CA SER A 150 0.61 3.99 -27.30
C SER A 150 1.32 3.84 -25.94
N ILE A 151 0.71 4.36 -24.87
CA ILE A 151 1.20 4.24 -23.50
C ILE A 151 0.88 2.83 -22.96
N TRP A 152 -0.37 2.38 -23.09
CA TRP A 152 -0.86 1.12 -22.55
C TRP A 152 -0.23 -0.10 -23.23
N ASP A 153 -0.03 -0.06 -24.54
CA ASP A 153 0.59 -1.14 -25.32
C ASP A 153 2.09 -0.95 -25.56
N GLY A 154 2.69 0.07 -24.93
CA GLY A 154 4.13 0.27 -24.91
C GLY A 154 4.86 -0.92 -24.27
N GLU A 155 6.10 -1.18 -24.72
CA GLU A 155 6.87 -2.36 -24.32
C GLU A 155 7.05 -2.45 -22.80
N VAL A 156 7.37 -1.32 -22.16
CA VAL A 156 7.54 -1.26 -20.69
C VAL A 156 6.26 -1.63 -19.95
N CYS A 157 5.09 -1.23 -20.44
CA CYS A 157 3.80 -1.62 -19.86
C CYS A 157 3.55 -3.11 -20.04
N LYS A 158 3.81 -3.67 -21.22
CA LYS A 158 3.65 -5.10 -21.50
C LYS A 158 4.55 -5.97 -20.65
N GLU A 159 5.82 -5.61 -20.51
CA GLU A 159 6.78 -6.33 -19.63
C GLU A 159 6.30 -6.33 -18.17
N ARG A 160 5.88 -5.18 -17.67
CA ARG A 160 5.35 -5.06 -16.30
C ARG A 160 4.06 -5.83 -16.12
N ARG A 161 3.14 -5.76 -17.09
CA ARG A 161 1.88 -6.50 -17.08
C ARG A 161 2.14 -8.00 -17.04
N LYS A 162 3.11 -8.51 -17.83
CA LYS A 162 3.55 -9.91 -17.79
C LYS A 162 4.07 -10.30 -16.41
N PHE A 163 4.83 -9.44 -15.73
CA PHE A 163 5.23 -9.69 -14.35
C PHE A 163 4.03 -9.74 -13.40
N SER A 164 3.19 -8.70 -13.45
CA SER A 164 2.04 -8.53 -12.56
C SER A 164 1.00 -9.64 -12.71
N SER A 165 0.78 -10.15 -13.92
CA SER A 165 -0.18 -11.23 -14.19
C SER A 165 0.22 -12.57 -13.55
N LEU A 166 1.48 -12.73 -13.15
CA LEU A 166 1.94 -13.95 -12.46
C LEU A 166 1.50 -14.02 -11.00
N MET A 167 0.98 -12.92 -10.43
CA MET A 167 0.46 -12.88 -9.05
C MET A 167 1.40 -13.50 -8.02
N ARG A 168 2.70 -13.23 -8.14
CA ARG A 168 3.75 -13.79 -7.26
C ARG A 168 3.75 -13.21 -5.84
N CYS A 169 2.76 -12.39 -5.48
CA CYS A 169 2.74 -11.66 -4.21
C CYS A 169 3.98 -10.76 -4.02
N GLU A 170 4.58 -10.29 -5.11
CA GLU A 170 5.85 -9.54 -5.13
C GLU A 170 5.67 -8.13 -5.72
N CYS A 171 6.50 -7.18 -5.25
CA CYS A 171 6.58 -5.84 -5.80
C CYS A 171 7.91 -5.64 -6.55
N PRO A 172 7.91 -5.39 -7.88
CA PRO A 172 9.14 -5.13 -8.65
C PRO A 172 9.97 -3.98 -8.09
N LEU A 173 9.29 -2.95 -7.58
CA LEU A 173 9.94 -1.77 -7.01
C LEU A 173 10.71 -2.11 -5.72
N ARG A 174 10.17 -3.04 -4.91
CA ARG A 174 10.84 -3.52 -3.70
C ARG A 174 12.03 -4.40 -4.04
N ILE A 175 11.87 -5.34 -4.98
CA ILE A 175 12.95 -6.24 -5.41
C ILE A 175 14.16 -5.44 -5.89
N ARG A 176 13.95 -4.47 -6.79
CA ARG A 176 15.01 -3.59 -7.31
C ARG A 176 15.81 -2.91 -6.20
N ARG A 177 15.14 -2.45 -5.13
CA ARG A 177 15.78 -1.74 -4.01
C ARG A 177 16.55 -2.68 -3.08
N VAL A 178 16.04 -3.88 -2.83
CA VAL A 178 16.78 -4.90 -2.05
C VAL A 178 18.08 -5.25 -2.79
N SER A 179 18.02 -5.47 -4.11
CA SER A 179 19.21 -5.73 -4.93
C SER A 179 20.20 -4.56 -4.95
N GLN A 180 19.72 -3.31 -4.95
CA GLN A 180 20.59 -2.13 -4.89
C GLN A 180 21.28 -1.97 -3.52
N LYS A 181 20.65 -2.39 -2.41
CA LYS A 181 21.27 -2.36 -1.08
C LYS A 181 22.35 -3.44 -0.88
N ILE A 182 22.24 -4.58 -1.56
CA ILE A 182 23.21 -5.68 -1.47
C ILE A 182 24.50 -5.35 -2.25
N ASN A 183 24.41 -4.49 -3.26
CA ASN A 183 25.54 -4.10 -4.12
C ASN A 183 26.24 -2.80 -3.69
N CYS A 184 26.00 -2.30 -2.47
CA CYS A 184 26.62 -1.11 -1.89
C CYS A 184 27.40 -1.45 -0.62
#